data_AF-H0SKC3-F1
#
_entry.id   AF-H0SKC3-F1
#
_cell.length_a   1.000
_cell.length_b   1.000
_cell.length_c   1.000
_cell.angle_alpha   90.00
_cell.angle_beta   90.00
_cell.angle_gamma   90.00
#
_symmetry.space_group_name_H-M   'P 1'
#
loop_
_entity.id
_entity.type
_entity.pdbx_description
1 polymer ?
#
loop_
_entity_poly.entity_id
_entity_poly.type
_entity_poly.pdbx_seq_one_letter_code
_entity_poly.pdbx_strand_id
1 'polypeptide(L)'
;MTETTTAFLLTHNEMMLTRRALGLEHGNSVNRNHVACHATGSDIEVAGRLEGKGYMVRDPSRDYGSMRVFCVTAAGAKALGKRLPAAFVFTPAIAA
;
A
#
# COMPACT_ATOMS: atom_id res chain seq x y z
N MET A 1 -28.03 -7.60 -15.84
CA MET A 1 -27.38 -8.08 -14.61
C MET A 1 -26.41 -7.00 -14.19
N THR A 2 -26.71 -6.35 -13.06
CA THR A 2 -26.00 -5.19 -12.53
C THR A 2 -24.59 -5.58 -12.11
N GLU A 3 -23.58 -5.17 -12.87
CA GLU A 3 -22.19 -5.16 -12.40
C GLU A 3 -22.14 -4.27 -11.17
N THR A 4 -21.97 -4.89 -10.00
CA THR A 4 -21.72 -4.19 -8.74
C THR A 4 -20.32 -3.60 -8.84
N THR A 5 -20.22 -2.41 -9.44
CA THR A 5 -19.03 -1.59 -9.35
C THR A 5 -18.89 -1.19 -7.90
N THR A 6 -18.22 -2.02 -7.11
CA THR A 6 -17.74 -1.68 -5.78
C THR A 6 -16.87 -0.44 -5.97
N ALA A 7 -17.42 0.74 -5.70
CA ALA A 7 -16.65 1.96 -5.66
C ALA A 7 -15.67 1.82 -4.48
N PHE A 8 -14.46 1.35 -4.80
CA PHE A 8 -13.32 1.23 -3.92
C PHE A 8 -12.92 2.64 -3.46
N LEU A 9 -13.63 3.18 -2.47
CA LEU A 9 -13.44 4.54 -1.96
C LEU A 9 -12.22 4.57 -1.01
N LEU A 10 -11.04 4.52 -1.61
CA LEU A 10 -9.87 5.12 -0.97
C LEU A 10 -10.17 6.61 -0.78
N THR A 11 -10.04 7.09 0.45
CA THR A 11 -10.02 8.54 0.70
C THR A 11 -8.85 9.19 -0.06
N HIS A 12 -8.86 10.51 -0.21
CA HIS A 12 -7.77 11.22 -0.89
C HIS A 12 -6.39 10.87 -0.30
N ASN A 13 -6.27 10.86 1.03
CA ASN A 13 -5.01 10.56 1.72
C ASN A 13 -4.58 9.10 1.53
N GLU A 14 -5.52 8.16 1.58
CA GLU A 14 -5.26 6.75 1.33
C GLU A 14 -4.80 6.49 -0.11
N MET A 15 -5.45 7.16 -1.07
CA MET A 15 -5.06 7.11 -2.47
C MET A 15 -3.64 7.66 -2.66
N MET A 16 -3.33 8.82 -2.08
CA MET A 16 -2.00 9.43 -2.20
C MET A 16 -0.91 8.58 -1.55
N LEU A 17 -1.14 8.04 -0.36
CA LEU A 17 -0.16 7.18 0.31
C LEU A 17 0.10 5.88 -0.49
N THR A 18 -0.96 5.27 -1.03
CA THR A 18 -0.84 4.08 -1.87
C THR A 18 -0.08 4.39 -3.17
N ARG A 19 -0.31 5.56 -3.78
CA ARG A 19 0.44 6.02 -4.96
C ARG A 19 1.91 6.27 -4.64
N ARG A 20 2.22 6.87 -3.48
CA ARG A 20 3.60 7.07 -3.00
C ARG A 20 4.33 5.75 -2.83
N ALA A 21 3.69 4.76 -2.23
CA ALA A 21 4.27 3.42 -2.05
C ALA A 21 4.61 2.74 -3.39
N LEU A 22 3.82 3.01 -4.43
CA LEU A 22 4.05 2.52 -5.80
C LEU A 22 4.98 3.42 -6.63
N GLY A 23 5.46 4.53 -6.08
CA GLY A 23 6.30 5.50 -6.80
C GLY A 23 5.56 6.24 -7.93
N LEU A 24 4.23 6.35 -7.86
CA LEU A 24 3.37 6.97 -8.88
C LEU A 24 3.24 8.51 -8.74
N GLU A 25 4.12 9.13 -7.95
CA GLU A 25 4.15 10.58 -7.72
C GLU A 25 4.89 11.32 -8.84
N HIS A 26 5.92 10.70 -9.41
CA HIS A 26 6.69 11.24 -10.54
C HIS A 26 6.72 10.19 -11.65
N GLY A 27 6.48 10.59 -12.90
CA GLY A 27 6.17 9.72 -14.05
C GLY A 27 7.18 8.62 -14.42
N ASN A 28 8.32 8.54 -13.73
CA ASN A 28 9.26 7.43 -13.78
C ASN A 28 9.08 6.52 -12.55
N SER A 29 7.97 5.79 -12.51
CA SER A 29 7.66 4.87 -11.42
C SER A 29 8.45 3.57 -11.57
N VAL A 30 9.53 3.45 -10.80
CA VAL A 30 10.10 2.14 -10.46
C VAL A 30 9.19 1.58 -9.38
N ASN A 31 8.46 0.50 -9.64
CA ASN A 31 7.53 -0.13 -8.69
C ASN A 31 8.25 -0.54 -7.38
N ARG A 32 8.57 0.40 -6.50
CA ARG A 32 9.28 0.14 -5.23
C ARG A 32 8.44 -0.72 -4.30
N ASN A 33 7.12 -0.59 -4.39
CA ASN A 33 6.11 -1.22 -3.57
C ASN A 33 6.42 -1.15 -2.06
N HIS A 34 6.89 0.00 -1.59
CA HIS A 34 7.08 0.24 -0.16
C HIS A 34 6.96 1.73 0.14
N VAL A 35 6.41 2.05 1.31
CA VAL A 35 6.43 3.39 1.89
C VAL A 35 6.86 3.30 3.35
N ALA A 36 7.75 4.21 3.74
CA ALA A 36 8.08 4.43 5.14
C ALA A 36 7.16 5.50 5.72
N CYS A 37 6.55 5.21 6.86
CA CYS A 37 5.73 6.13 7.65
C CYS A 37 6.36 6.32 9.02
N HIS A 38 6.51 7.57 9.46
CA HIS A 38 7.01 7.84 10.82
C HIS A 38 5.97 7.38 11.86
N ALA A 39 6.41 6.70 12.92
CA ALA A 39 5.54 6.09 13.92
C ALA A 39 4.63 7.07 14.67
N THR A 40 4.93 8.36 14.64
CA THR A 40 4.13 9.43 15.25
C THR A 40 3.55 10.41 14.22
N GLY A 41 3.74 10.17 12.92
CA GLY A 41 3.26 11.06 11.86
C GLY A 41 1.87 10.67 11.34
N SER A 42 1.13 11.60 10.75
CA SER A 42 -0.24 11.36 10.27
C SER A 42 -0.36 10.21 9.24
N ASP A 43 0.73 9.93 8.51
CA ASP A 43 0.78 8.82 7.55
C ASP A 43 0.67 7.45 8.22
N ILE A 44 1.06 7.28 9.49
CA ILE A 44 0.96 5.97 10.17
C ILE A 44 -0.51 5.56 10.38
N GLU A 45 -1.39 6.52 10.64
CA GLU A 45 -2.81 6.27 10.83
C GLU A 45 -3.49 5.91 9.50
N VAL A 46 -3.08 6.58 8.42
CA VAL A 46 -3.54 6.27 7.06
C VAL A 46 -3.07 4.86 6.66
N ALA A 47 -1.81 4.53 6.92
CA ALA A 47 -1.26 3.19 6.68
C ALA A 47 -1.99 2.12 7.50
N GLY A 48 -2.27 2.37 8.77
CA GLY A 48 -3.04 1.45 9.62
C GLY A 48 -4.46 1.21 9.13
N ARG A 49 -5.15 2.24 8.61
CA ARG A 49 -6.47 2.07 7.97
C ARG A 49 -6.38 1.24 6.69
N LEU A 50 -5.35 1.45 5.87
CA LEU A 50 -5.10 0.67 4.65
C LEU A 50 -4.74 -0.78 4.96
N GLU A 51 -3.98 -1.02 6.04
CA GLU A 51 -3.68 -2.34 6.57
C GLU A 51 -4.95 -3.04 7.05
N GLY A 52 -5.80 -2.36 7.83
CA GLY A 52 -7.11 -2.90 8.26
C GLY A 52 -8.06 -3.21 7.10
N LYS A 53 -7.91 -2.53 5.95
CA LYS A 53 -8.64 -2.81 4.71
C LYS A 53 -8.02 -3.91 3.85
N GLY A 54 -6.83 -4.42 4.21
CA GLY A 54 -6.07 -5.39 3.42
C GLY A 54 -5.43 -4.82 2.15
N TYR A 55 -5.34 -3.50 2.02
CA TYR A 55 -4.72 -2.81 0.88
C TYR A 55 -3.21 -2.61 1.05
N MET A 56 -2.74 -2.60 2.29
CA MET A 56 -1.33 -2.60 2.63
C MET A 56 -1.01 -3.66 3.67
N VAL A 57 0.26 -4.00 3.78
CA VAL A 57 0.80 -4.89 4.82
C VAL A 57 2.08 -4.28 5.35
N ARG A 58 2.27 -4.27 6.67
CA ARG A 58 3.53 -3.85 7.26
C ARG A 58 4.61 -4.90 6.98
N ASP A 59 5.81 -4.45 6.63
CA ASP A 59 7.02 -5.27 6.52
C ASP A 59 8.02 -4.89 7.62
N PRO A 60 7.95 -5.52 8.81
CA PRO A 60 8.82 -5.19 9.94
C PRO A 60 10.31 -5.42 9.65
N SER A 61 10.65 -6.27 8.68
CA SER A 61 12.05 -6.55 8.32
C SER A 61 12.74 -5.34 7.69
N ARG A 62 11.97 -4.38 7.19
CA ARG A 62 12.44 -3.13 6.57
C ARG A 62 12.25 -1.91 7.46
N ASP A 63 11.67 -2.05 8.65
CA ASP A 63 11.55 -0.95 9.60
C ASP A 63 12.93 -0.41 9.97
N TYR A 64 13.04 0.91 10.17
CA TYR A 64 14.30 1.54 10.58
C TYR A 64 14.04 2.72 11.52
N GLY A 65 14.67 2.70 12.70
CA GLY A 65 14.42 3.69 13.75
C GLY A 65 12.93 3.81 14.08
N SER A 66 12.40 5.03 13.94
CA SER A 66 10.97 5.34 14.13
C SER A 66 10.12 5.17 12.86
N MET A 67 10.67 4.66 11.77
CA MET A 67 9.95 4.45 10.51
C MET A 67 9.38 3.04 10.42
N ARG A 68 8.11 2.96 10.02
CA ARG A 68 7.37 1.73 9.78
C ARG A 68 7.12 1.57 8.29
N VAL A 69 7.55 0.45 7.72
CA VAL A 69 7.49 0.21 6.28
C VAL A 69 6.25 -0.60 5.93
N PHE A 70 5.50 -0.13 4.94
CA PHE A 70 4.29 -0.79 4.42
C PHE A 70 4.42 -1.04 2.93
N CYS A 71 3.96 -2.21 2.49
CA CYS A 71 3.92 -2.63 1.11
C CYS A 71 2.46 -2.67 0.62
N VAL A 72 2.21 -2.33 -0.65
CA VAL A 72 0.86 -2.41 -1.23
C VAL A 72 0.58 -3.85 -1.64
N THR A 73 -0.61 -4.34 -1.29
CA THR A 73 -1.07 -5.67 -1.70
C THR A 73 -1.62 -5.64 -3.13
N ALA A 74 -1.85 -6.81 -3.73
CA ALA A 74 -2.53 -6.87 -5.03
C ALA A 74 -3.93 -6.20 -4.99
N ALA A 75 -4.64 -6.31 -3.85
CA ALA A 75 -5.93 -5.67 -3.63
C ALA A 75 -5.81 -4.14 -3.58
N GLY A 76 -4.82 -3.60 -2.86
CA GLY A 76 -4.57 -2.16 -2.78
C GLY A 76 -4.19 -1.54 -4.13
N ALA A 77 -3.39 -2.25 -4.94
CA ALA A 77 -3.08 -1.82 -6.30
C ALA A 77 -4.32 -1.83 -7.20
N LYS A 78 -5.14 -2.89 -7.11
CA LYS A 78 -6.40 -2.99 -7.86
C LYS A 78 -7.37 -1.87 -7.48
N ALA A 79 -7.42 -1.46 -6.21
CA ALA A 79 -8.23 -0.33 -5.75
C ALA A 79 -7.83 1.01 -6.40
N LEU A 80 -6.59 1.16 -6.87
CA LEU A 80 -6.13 2.30 -7.67
C LEU A 80 -6.31 2.12 -9.19
N GLY A 81 -6.92 1.02 -9.64
CA GLY A 81 -6.97 0.65 -11.06
C GLY A 81 -5.59 0.28 -11.63
N LYS A 82 -4.65 -0.14 -10.77
CA LYS A 82 -3.30 -0.57 -11.17
C LYS A 82 -3.12 -2.07 -10.98
N ARG A 83 -2.18 -2.63 -11.73
CA ARG A 83 -1.75 -4.02 -11.59
C ARG A 83 -0.34 -4.03 -11.03
N LEU A 84 -0.16 -4.74 -9.93
CA LEU A 84 1.14 -4.94 -9.32
C LEU A 84 1.88 -6.06 -10.09
N PRO A 85 3.13 -5.85 -10.57
CA PRO A 85 3.90 -6.93 -11.19
C PRO A 85 4.22 -8.03 -10.17
N ALA A 86 4.31 -9.28 -10.62
CA ALA A 86 4.54 -10.44 -9.76
C ALA A 86 5.80 -10.29 -8.87
N ALA A 87 6.85 -9.65 -9.40
CA ALA A 87 8.10 -9.39 -8.66
C ALA A 87 7.94 -8.50 -7.41
N PHE A 88 6.83 -7.76 -7.31
CA PHE A 88 6.57 -6.85 -6.20
C PHE A 88 5.41 -7.31 -5.33
N VAL A 89 4.73 -8.39 -5.69
CA VAL A 89 3.63 -8.92 -4.88
C VAL A 89 4.23 -9.44 -3.58
N PHE A 90 3.96 -8.72 -2.50
CA PHE A 90 4.35 -9.16 -1.17
C PHE A 90 3.63 -10.46 -0.87
N THR A 91 4.40 -11.54 -0.77
CA THR A 91 3.94 -12.82 -0.24
C THR A 91 4.33 -12.80 1.24
N PRO A 92 3.37 -12.73 2.18
CA PRO A 92 3.74 -12.94 3.57
C PRO A 92 4.40 -14.31 3.66
N ALA A 93 5.58 -14.38 4.28
CA ALA A 93 6.16 -15.67 4.63
C ALA A 93 5.11 -16.41 5.45
N ILE A 94 4.59 -17.51 4.89
CA ILE A 94 3.69 -18.40 5.61
C ILE A 94 4.48 -18.84 6.84
N ALA A 95 4.04 -18.41 8.02
CA ALA A 95 4.55 -18.94 9.27
C ALA A 95 4.29 -20.45 9.24
N ALA A 96 5.37 -21.22 9.15
CA ALA A 96 5.35 -22.67 9.23
C ALA A 96 5.02 -23.14 10.65
#